data_AF-A0A1V3IYC0-F1
#
_entry.id   AF-A0A1V3IYC0-F1
#
_cell.length_a   1.000
_cell.length_b   1.000
_cell.length_c   1.000
_cell.angle_alpha   90.00
_cell.angle_beta   90.00
_cell.angle_gamma   90.00
#
_symmetry.space_group_name_H-M   'P 1'
#
loop_
_entity.id
_entity.type
_entity.pdbx_description
1 polymer ?
#
loop_
_entity_poly.entity_id
_entity_poly.type
_entity_poly.pdbx_seq_one_letter_code
_entity_poly.pdbx_strand_id
1 'polypeptide(L)'
;MINHPPYQIPQTYTPKNLTPSLLKEKYGNNDKERYNTLATYQYACNVLGEFFDNLTKGSLQDRIILAATGDHHVRSLREDMPKEIFSSNSVPFLIYLPESLKKHLPICFEENRIGSHKDIMPTLFSASLSEAEYWTVGGRNMLALQDEPQYAFAVTP
;
A
#
# COMPACT_ATOMS: atom_id res chain seq x y z
N MET A 1 -15.00 2.15 7.61
CA MET A 1 -13.65 1.59 7.81
C MET A 1 -13.80 0.28 8.56
N ILE A 2 -13.26 -0.84 8.07
CA ILE A 2 -13.63 -2.19 8.58
C ILE A 2 -12.43 -3.00 9.09
N ASN A 3 -11.21 -2.71 8.64
CA ASN A 3 -9.97 -3.28 9.17
C ASN A 3 -9.48 -2.47 10.39
N HIS A 4 -10.37 -2.26 11.35
CA HIS A 4 -10.12 -1.58 12.61
C HIS A 4 -10.95 -2.27 13.70
N PRO A 5 -10.50 -2.30 14.97
CA PRO A 5 -11.34 -2.78 16.07
C PRO A 5 -12.75 -2.16 16.01
N PRO A 6 -13.83 -2.94 16.18
CA PRO A 6 -13.88 -4.30 16.73
C PRO A 6 -13.71 -5.46 15.73
N TYR A 7 -13.18 -5.21 14.53
CA TYR A 7 -12.92 -6.21 13.48
C TYR A 7 -14.16 -7.04 13.08
N GLN A 8 -15.17 -6.36 12.55
CA GLN A 8 -16.42 -6.97 12.10
C GLN A 8 -16.52 -6.96 10.58
N ILE A 9 -16.66 -8.14 9.96
CA ILE A 9 -16.99 -8.25 8.53
C ILE A 9 -18.51 -8.16 8.31
N PRO A 10 -18.99 -7.74 7.12
CA PRO A 10 -20.42 -7.74 6.82
C PRO A 10 -20.96 -9.17 6.79
N GLN A 11 -22.22 -9.35 7.18
CA GLN A 11 -22.88 -10.67 7.17
C GLN A 11 -22.96 -11.30 5.76
N THR A 12 -22.87 -10.48 4.72
CA THR A 12 -22.88 -10.92 3.31
C THR A 12 -21.53 -11.44 2.82
N TYR A 13 -20.44 -11.24 3.58
CA TYR A 13 -19.11 -11.69 3.20
C TYR A 13 -18.75 -13.00 3.87
N THR A 14 -18.29 -13.97 3.07
CA THR A 14 -17.73 -15.22 3.57
C THR A 14 -16.22 -15.23 3.32
N PRO A 15 -15.38 -15.19 4.37
CA PRO A 15 -13.94 -15.29 4.21
C PRO A 15 -13.53 -16.60 3.53
N LYS A 16 -12.53 -16.53 2.66
CA LYS A 16 -11.79 -17.70 2.16
C LYS A 16 -10.93 -18.28 3.28
N ASN A 17 -10.19 -19.36 2.99
CA ASN A 17 -9.32 -20.03 3.96
C ASN A 17 -8.42 -19.02 4.70
N LEU A 18 -8.51 -19.06 6.04
CA LEU A 18 -7.67 -18.29 6.94
C LEU A 18 -6.90 -19.25 7.85
N THR A 19 -5.70 -18.85 8.24
CA THR A 19 -4.85 -19.63 9.15
C THR A 19 -4.51 -18.80 10.39
N PRO A 20 -5.45 -18.63 11.35
CA PRO A 20 -5.23 -17.83 12.56
C PRO A 20 -4.01 -18.25 13.38
N SER A 21 -3.65 -19.53 13.32
CA SER A 21 -2.49 -20.07 14.02
C SER A 21 -1.15 -19.46 13.57
N LEU A 22 -1.06 -18.89 12.37
CA LEU A 22 0.14 -18.16 11.92
C LEU A 22 0.40 -16.89 12.74
N LEU A 23 -0.65 -16.34 13.37
CA LEU A 23 -0.53 -15.17 14.24
C LEU A 23 -0.29 -15.57 15.71
N LYS A 24 -0.21 -16.86 16.04
CA LYS A 24 0.08 -17.31 17.40
C LYS A 24 1.41 -16.71 17.86
N GLU A 25 1.44 -16.24 19.11
CA GLU A 25 2.59 -15.55 19.72
C GLU A 25 2.97 -14.19 19.11
N LYS A 26 2.51 -13.87 17.89
CA LYS A 26 2.75 -12.58 17.22
C LYS A 26 1.60 -11.58 17.44
N TYR A 27 0.34 -12.01 17.47
CA TYR A 27 -0.82 -11.12 17.60
C TYR A 27 -2.05 -11.83 18.19
N GLY A 28 -2.89 -11.06 18.90
CA GLY A 28 -4.19 -11.49 19.43
C GLY A 28 -4.11 -12.44 20.62
N ASN A 29 -5.10 -12.36 21.50
CA ASN A 29 -5.15 -13.13 22.75
C ASN A 29 -5.70 -14.55 22.56
N ASN A 30 -6.51 -14.77 21.52
CA ASN A 30 -7.13 -16.06 21.22
C ASN A 30 -7.39 -16.22 19.71
N ASP A 31 -7.77 -17.42 19.29
CA ASP A 31 -7.97 -17.74 17.87
C ASP A 31 -9.14 -16.99 17.24
N LYS A 32 -10.17 -16.63 18.02
CA LYS A 32 -11.30 -15.82 17.52
C LYS A 32 -10.83 -14.41 17.15
N GLU A 33 -10.02 -13.78 17.98
CA GLU A 33 -9.45 -12.45 17.71
C GLU A 33 -8.56 -12.50 16.45
N ARG A 34 -7.66 -13.48 16.36
CA ARG A 34 -6.79 -13.68 15.20
C ARG A 34 -7.59 -13.92 13.92
N TYR A 35 -8.62 -14.76 14.00
CA TYR A 35 -9.52 -15.03 12.88
C TYR A 35 -10.22 -13.75 12.42
N ASN A 36 -10.81 -12.99 13.34
CA ASN A 36 -11.52 -11.76 13.01
C ASN A 36 -10.60 -10.75 12.33
N THR A 37 -9.38 -10.53 12.85
CA THR A 37 -8.41 -9.61 12.24
C THR A 37 -8.01 -10.06 10.83
N LEU A 38 -7.73 -11.35 10.63
CA LEU A 38 -7.43 -11.88 9.30
C LEU A 38 -8.63 -11.76 8.34
N ALA A 39 -9.84 -12.01 8.83
CA ALA A 39 -11.07 -11.91 8.05
C ALA A 39 -11.36 -10.47 7.62
N THR A 40 -11.18 -9.50 8.51
CA THR A 40 -11.35 -8.08 8.16
C THR A 40 -10.27 -7.58 7.22
N TYR A 41 -9.03 -8.05 7.38
CA TYR A 41 -7.95 -7.73 6.46
C TYR A 41 -8.25 -8.31 5.07
N GLN A 42 -8.63 -9.60 4.98
CA GLN A 42 -8.99 -10.24 3.71
C GLN A 42 -10.18 -9.55 3.03
N TYR A 43 -11.21 -9.19 3.79
CA TYR A 43 -12.35 -8.43 3.27
C TYR A 43 -11.92 -7.06 2.72
N ALA A 44 -11.11 -6.31 3.47
CA ALA A 44 -10.63 -5.00 3.03
C ALA A 44 -9.80 -5.11 1.73
N CYS A 45 -8.93 -6.11 1.64
CA CYS A 45 -8.19 -6.39 0.41
C CYS A 45 -9.11 -6.79 -0.75
N ASN A 46 -10.15 -7.59 -0.51
CA ASN A 46 -11.11 -7.99 -1.54
C ASN A 46 -11.88 -6.78 -2.09
N VAL A 47 -12.42 -5.92 -1.21
CA VAL A 47 -13.14 -4.71 -1.62
C VAL A 47 -12.21 -3.73 -2.35
N LEU A 48 -10.95 -3.59 -1.92
CA LEU A 48 -9.97 -2.78 -2.64
C LEU A 48 -9.71 -3.33 -4.05
N GLY A 49 -9.57 -4.65 -4.18
CA GLY A 49 -9.41 -5.32 -5.47
C GLY A 49 -10.60 -5.10 -6.39
N GLU A 50 -11.83 -5.30 -5.89
CA GLU A 50 -13.06 -5.01 -6.65
C GLU A 50 -13.15 -3.54 -7.08
N PHE A 51 -12.78 -2.61 -6.20
CA PHE A 51 -12.74 -1.18 -6.51
C PHE A 51 -11.74 -0.88 -7.65
N PHE A 52 -10.52 -1.42 -7.57
CA PHE A 52 -9.53 -1.28 -8.64
C PHE A 52 -10.03 -1.91 -9.94
N ASP A 53 -10.57 -3.13 -9.91
CA ASP A 53 -11.08 -3.80 -11.10
C ASP A 53 -12.21 -3.01 -11.77
N ASN A 54 -13.16 -2.49 -10.99
CA ASN A 54 -14.28 -1.71 -11.51
C ASN A 54 -13.83 -0.44 -12.25
N LEU A 55 -12.76 0.21 -11.78
CA LEU A 55 -12.26 1.44 -12.39
C LEU A 55 -11.28 1.17 -13.54
N THR A 56 -10.44 0.15 -13.41
CA THR A 56 -9.36 -0.16 -14.35
C THR A 56 -9.79 -1.06 -15.51
N LYS A 57 -10.98 -1.68 -15.43
CA LYS A 57 -11.62 -2.43 -16.53
C LYS A 57 -12.89 -1.74 -17.04
N GLY A 58 -13.19 -0.55 -16.51
CA GLY A 58 -14.38 0.24 -16.84
C GLY A 58 -14.10 1.36 -17.83
N SER A 59 -15.04 2.30 -17.93
CA SER A 59 -14.94 3.46 -18.84
C SER A 59 -13.82 4.47 -18.48
N LEU A 60 -13.22 4.33 -17.29
CA LEU A 60 -12.15 5.18 -16.78
C LEU A 60 -10.76 4.57 -16.95
N GLN A 61 -10.63 3.33 -17.44
CA GLN A 61 -9.38 2.59 -17.49
C GLN A 61 -8.18 3.38 -18.05
N ASP A 62 -8.40 4.19 -19.10
CA ASP A 62 -7.35 4.95 -19.78
C ASP A 62 -7.21 6.40 -19.28
N ARG A 63 -7.98 6.79 -18.25
CA ARG A 63 -8.16 8.18 -17.79
C ARG A 63 -8.05 8.32 -16.27
N ILE A 64 -7.59 7.28 -15.58
CA ILE A 64 -7.49 7.28 -14.11
C ILE A 64 -6.12 6.79 -13.65
N ILE A 65 -5.52 7.54 -12.74
CA ILE A 65 -4.41 7.06 -11.92
C ILE A 65 -5.01 6.67 -10.58
N LEU A 66 -4.73 5.45 -10.13
CA LEU A 66 -5.14 5.00 -8.79
C LEU A 66 -3.92 4.73 -7.95
N ALA A 67 -4.00 5.10 -6.69
CA ALA A 67 -2.99 4.75 -5.71
C ALA A 67 -3.65 4.32 -4.40
N ALA A 68 -3.08 3.31 -3.76
CA ALA A 68 -3.53 2.81 -2.47
C ALA A 68 -2.34 2.48 -1.59
N THR A 69 -2.41 2.85 -0.32
CA THR A 69 -1.39 2.52 0.68
C THR A 69 -2.02 2.12 2.00
N GLY A 70 -1.30 1.35 2.81
CA GLY A 70 -1.61 1.24 4.24
C GLY A 70 -1.27 2.55 4.95
N ASP A 71 -2.04 2.94 5.96
CA ASP A 71 -1.73 4.10 6.78
C ASP A 71 -0.58 3.82 7.75
N HIS A 72 -0.63 2.68 8.44
CA HIS A 72 0.42 2.20 9.32
C HIS A 72 0.28 0.69 9.60
N HIS A 73 1.31 0.11 10.22
CA HIS A 73 1.28 -1.26 10.70
C HIS A 73 0.37 -1.46 11.92
N VAL A 74 0.01 -2.71 12.21
CA VAL A 74 -0.78 -3.01 13.42
C VAL A 74 0.11 -2.92 14.66
N ARG A 75 -0.11 -1.90 15.49
CA ARG A 75 0.76 -1.57 16.64
C ARG A 75 0.88 -2.63 17.73
N SER A 76 -0.06 -3.59 17.78
CA SER A 76 -0.05 -4.69 18.76
C SER A 76 0.59 -5.98 18.23
N LEU A 77 1.16 -5.94 17.03
CA LEU A 77 2.01 -7.01 16.52
C LEU A 77 3.30 -7.08 17.36
N ARG A 78 3.67 -8.27 17.82
CA ARG A 78 4.96 -8.50 18.48
C ARG A 78 6.03 -8.75 17.44
N GLU A 79 7.16 -8.07 17.60
CA GLU A 79 8.25 -8.04 16.62
C GLU A 79 9.55 -8.58 17.24
N ASP A 80 10.28 -9.39 16.47
CA ASP A 80 11.59 -9.90 16.86
C ASP A 80 12.66 -8.86 16.51
N MET A 81 12.90 -7.96 17.45
CA MET A 81 13.83 -6.84 17.27
C MET A 81 15.31 -7.29 17.34
N PRO A 82 16.21 -6.69 16.53
CA PRO A 82 15.96 -5.66 15.52
C PRO A 82 15.59 -6.22 14.13
N LYS A 83 15.48 -7.55 13.97
CA LYS A 83 15.39 -8.22 12.67
C LYS A 83 14.12 -7.86 11.91
N GLU A 84 13.00 -7.69 12.62
CA GLU A 84 11.69 -7.46 12.02
C GLU A 84 11.31 -5.98 11.87
N ILE A 85 12.11 -5.03 12.37
CA ILE A 85 11.74 -3.60 12.45
C ILE A 85 11.35 -3.00 11.09
N PHE A 86 12.06 -3.38 10.03
CA PHE A 86 11.78 -2.85 8.70
C PHE A 86 10.47 -3.41 8.15
N SER A 87 10.32 -4.74 8.17
CA SER A 87 9.12 -5.42 7.68
C SER A 87 7.88 -5.08 8.49
N SER A 88 8.02 -4.89 9.81
CA SER A 88 6.92 -4.55 10.69
C SER A 88 6.40 -3.14 10.48
N ASN A 89 7.25 -2.19 10.10
CA ASN A 89 6.85 -0.81 9.81
C ASN A 89 6.48 -0.57 8.34
N SER A 90 6.67 -1.57 7.48
CA SER A 90 6.36 -1.49 6.06
C SER A 90 4.85 -1.58 5.82
N VAL A 91 4.38 -0.81 4.86
CA VAL A 91 3.01 -0.87 4.34
C VAL A 91 3.05 -1.06 2.83
N PRO A 92 2.05 -1.71 2.22
CA PRO A 92 1.98 -1.80 0.77
C PRO A 92 1.73 -0.41 0.18
N PHE A 93 2.34 -0.12 -0.97
CA PHE A 93 1.98 1.02 -1.82
C PHE A 93 1.77 0.53 -3.24
N LEU A 94 0.54 0.66 -3.73
CA LEU A 94 0.11 0.21 -5.05
C LEU A 94 -0.21 1.44 -5.90
N ILE A 95 0.29 1.46 -7.14
CA ILE A 95 -0.07 2.47 -8.14
C ILE A 95 -0.55 1.74 -9.40
N TYR A 96 -1.73 2.12 -9.89
CA TYR A 96 -2.18 1.84 -11.24
C TYR A 96 -1.96 3.08 -12.11
N LEU A 97 -1.18 2.91 -13.17
CA LEU A 97 -1.05 3.86 -14.26
C LEU A 97 -1.60 3.21 -15.53
N PRO A 98 -2.46 3.90 -16.31
CA PRO A 98 -2.90 3.39 -17.61
C PRO A 98 -1.74 3.19 -18.57
N GLU A 99 -1.78 2.14 -19.40
CA GLU A 99 -0.73 1.87 -20.40
C GLU A 99 -0.56 3.02 -21.39
N SER A 100 -1.65 3.73 -21.72
CA SER A 100 -1.62 4.95 -22.53
C SER A 100 -0.71 6.02 -21.90
N LEU A 101 -0.78 6.19 -20.58
CA LEU A 101 0.02 7.16 -19.84
C LEU A 101 1.46 6.69 -19.67
N LYS A 102 1.68 5.42 -19.30
CA LYS A 102 3.03 4.84 -19.12
C LYS A 102 3.93 5.03 -20.35
N LYS A 103 3.36 4.91 -21.56
CA LYS A 103 4.10 5.10 -22.83
C LYS A 103 4.63 6.52 -23.05
N HIS A 104 4.04 7.51 -22.38
CA HIS A 104 4.39 8.92 -22.55
C HIS A 104 5.14 9.49 -21.34
N LEU A 105 5.21 8.75 -20.24
CA LEU A 105 5.93 9.17 -19.04
C LEU A 105 7.33 8.55 -18.98
N PRO A 106 8.36 9.33 -18.63
CA PRO A 106 9.68 8.80 -18.34
C PRO A 106 9.68 8.12 -16.95
N ILE A 107 9.18 6.89 -16.88
CA ILE A 107 9.08 6.12 -15.62
C ILE A 107 9.98 4.88 -15.60
N CYS A 108 10.55 4.57 -14.43
CA CYS A 108 11.27 3.34 -14.13
C CYS A 108 10.75 2.76 -12.81
N PHE A 109 10.33 1.50 -12.81
CA PHE A 109 9.95 0.81 -11.58
C PHE A 109 11.13 -0.01 -11.05
N GLU A 110 11.51 0.25 -9.80
CA GLU A 110 12.53 -0.48 -9.08
C GLU A 110 11.91 -1.21 -7.89
N GLU A 111 11.85 -2.54 -7.98
CA GLU A 111 11.18 -3.39 -6.98
C GLU A 111 11.74 -3.25 -5.56
N ASN A 112 13.03 -2.92 -5.42
CA ASN A 112 13.72 -2.84 -4.13
C ASN A 112 13.89 -1.39 -3.65
N ARG A 113 13.28 -0.41 -4.33
CA ARG A 113 13.40 1.00 -3.96
C ARG A 113 12.63 1.26 -2.67
N ILE A 114 13.37 1.60 -1.62
CA ILE A 114 12.78 1.99 -0.33
C ILE A 114 12.19 3.41 -0.45
N GLY A 115 10.93 3.54 -0.01
CA GLY A 115 10.22 4.82 0.08
C GLY A 115 9.38 4.90 1.34
N SER A 116 8.77 6.07 1.55
CA SER A 116 7.78 6.29 2.60
C SER A 116 6.63 7.17 2.10
N HIS A 117 5.65 7.45 2.96
CA HIS A 117 4.47 8.23 2.56
C HIS A 117 4.79 9.62 2.01
N LYS A 118 5.94 10.22 2.35
CA LYS A 118 6.37 11.51 1.76
C LYS A 118 6.60 11.43 0.25
N ASP A 119 6.91 10.24 -0.26
CA ASP A 119 7.23 10.01 -1.68
C ASP A 119 5.96 9.81 -2.53
N ILE A 120 4.79 9.60 -1.89
CA ILE A 120 3.51 9.36 -2.58
C ILE A 120 3.14 10.56 -3.46
N MET A 121 3.05 11.76 -2.89
CA MET A 121 2.58 12.93 -3.63
C MET A 121 3.53 13.36 -4.75
N PRO A 122 4.87 13.47 -4.54
CA PRO A 122 5.81 13.74 -5.62
C PRO A 122 5.67 12.72 -6.77
N THR A 123 5.52 11.43 -6.46
CA THR A 123 5.31 10.37 -7.46
C THR A 123 4.01 10.56 -8.25
N LEU A 124 2.90 10.83 -7.57
CA LEU A 124 1.60 11.02 -8.23
C LEU A 124 1.53 12.33 -9.02
N PHE A 125 2.14 13.42 -8.53
CA PHE A 125 2.21 14.68 -9.25
C PHE A 125 3.04 14.54 -10.52
N SER A 126 4.20 13.89 -10.46
CA SER A 126 5.00 13.60 -11.64
C SER A 126 4.26 12.75 -12.68
N ALA A 127 3.31 11.92 -12.26
CA ALA A 127 2.51 11.09 -13.16
C ALA A 127 1.23 11.77 -13.68
N SER A 128 0.69 12.78 -12.98
CA SER A 128 -0.64 13.35 -13.26
C SER A 128 -0.63 14.79 -13.76
N LEU A 129 0.38 15.58 -13.39
CA LEU A 129 0.44 17.00 -13.70
C LEU A 129 1.44 17.24 -14.83
N SER A 130 1.08 18.14 -15.75
CA SER A 130 1.96 18.60 -16.83
C SER A 130 2.47 20.00 -16.47
N GLU A 131 3.80 20.17 -16.45
CA GLU A 131 4.48 21.46 -16.22
C GLU A 131 4.04 22.18 -14.93
N ALA A 132 3.73 21.42 -13.87
CA ALA A 132 3.29 21.98 -12.60
C ALA A 132 4.44 22.14 -11.60
N GLU A 133 4.47 23.30 -10.94
CA GLU A 133 5.29 23.54 -9.75
C GLU A 133 4.48 23.22 -8.48
N TYR A 134 5.12 22.59 -7.50
CA TYR A 134 4.50 22.29 -6.22
C TYR A 134 5.50 22.39 -5.08
N TRP A 135 5.00 22.73 -3.89
CA TRP A 135 5.77 22.66 -2.65
C TRP A 135 5.73 21.24 -2.10
N THR A 136 6.86 20.75 -1.61
CA THR A 136 6.95 19.48 -0.91
C THR A 136 7.75 19.61 0.38
N VAL A 137 7.38 18.83 1.40
CA VAL A 137 8.10 18.72 2.68
C VAL A 137 9.23 17.68 2.62
N GLY A 138 9.67 17.35 1.40
CA GLY A 138 10.63 16.30 1.08
C GLY A 138 9.97 15.13 0.34
N GLY A 139 10.79 14.12 0.04
CA GLY A 139 10.35 13.00 -0.79
C GLY A 139 10.66 13.17 -2.26
N ARG A 140 10.61 12.05 -2.96
CA ARG A 140 11.05 11.93 -4.36
C ARG A 140 10.01 11.22 -5.19
N ASN A 141 10.06 11.43 -6.50
CA ASN A 141 9.34 10.60 -7.43
C ASN A 141 9.96 9.19 -7.46
N MET A 142 9.25 8.20 -6.91
CA MET A 142 9.67 6.80 -6.84
C MET A 142 9.73 6.12 -8.19
N LEU A 143 9.15 6.72 -9.22
CA LEU A 143 9.15 6.23 -10.59
C LEU A 143 10.11 7.01 -11.50
N ALA A 144 10.91 7.94 -10.98
CA ALA A 144 11.81 8.73 -11.81
C ALA A 144 12.91 7.86 -12.47
N LEU A 145 13.22 8.14 -13.75
CA LEU A 145 14.35 7.50 -14.46
C LEU A 145 15.68 7.73 -13.75
N GLN A 146 15.89 8.97 -13.28
CA GLN A 146 17.03 9.34 -12.46
C GLN A 146 16.54 9.54 -11.03
N ASP A 147 17.11 8.77 -10.12
CA ASP A 147 16.79 8.90 -8.70
C ASP A 147 17.38 10.20 -8.11
N GLU A 148 16.80 10.66 -7.01
CA GLU A 148 17.25 11.81 -6.23
C GLU A 148 17.63 11.35 -4.80
N PRO A 149 18.84 10.84 -4.59
CA PRO A 149 19.24 10.25 -3.30
C PRO A 149 19.18 11.22 -2.13
N GLN A 150 19.31 12.54 -2.37
CA GLN A 150 19.18 13.54 -1.31
C GLN A 150 17.81 13.54 -0.62
N TYR A 151 16.79 13.01 -1.30
CA TYR A 151 15.41 12.91 -0.80
C TYR A 151 15.02 11.47 -0.46
N ALA A 152 15.96 10.51 -0.50
CA ALA A 152 15.71 9.12 -0.15
C ALA A 152 15.22 8.99 1.30
N PHE A 153 14.25 8.10 1.53
CA PHE A 153 13.79 7.82 2.90
C PHE A 153 14.85 7.08 3.72
N ALA A 154 15.55 6.14 3.10
CA ALA A 154 16.61 5.37 3.70
C ALA A 154 17.72 5.13 2.67
N VAL A 155 18.94 4.92 3.17
CA VAL A 155 20.09 4.51 2.36
C VAL A 155 20.19 2.99 2.46
N THR A 156 20.12 2.30 1.33
CA THR A 156 20.56 0.90 1.26
C THR A 156 22.09 0.86 1.29
N PRO A 157 22.70 0.02 2.15
CA PRO A 157 24.15 -0.11 2.22
C PRO A 157 24.79 -0.63 0.93
#